data_AF-W2N4G1-F1
#
_entry.id   AF-W2N4G1-F1
#
_cell.length_a   1.000
_cell.length_b   1.000
_cell.length_c   1.000
_cell.angle_alpha   90.00
_cell.angle_beta   90.00
_cell.angle_gamma   90.00
#
_symmetry.space_group_name_H-M   'P 1'
#
loop_
_entity.id
_entity.type
_entity.pdbx_description
1 polymer ?
#
loop_
_entity_poly.entity_id
_entity_poly.type
_entity_poly.pdbx_seq_one_letter_code
_entity_poly.pdbx_strand_id
1 'polypeptide(L)'
;MNATAPALIPPFRFSTVQQGLYRGAYPTLKNFRFLRRLGLKTLVSVIPEPPTSDLADFCANEKITQLHFYAEKFTSDNVTVSPATAAQIVEILVQKKNLPLYIHCLDGSNVTGIVVMILRKLQNWTKLATVSEFCRFTRDHGIEKDESEYLAAFSEEIVVTADAPQWLWNGVRVTKHPTMIVHQPDLELATANTLDAAGNPNNGAPNLKWETEVEKTEAILRQFEEASRNRIGEVVEGSEEVETIIEDALQDLPLTRSLEALDLAGV
;
A
#
# COMPACT_ATOMS: atom_id res chain seq x y z
N MET A 1 2.79 50.80 -11.26
CA MET A 1 1.77 49.91 -10.67
C MET A 1 2.45 48.59 -10.37
N ASN A 2 2.72 48.26 -9.10
CA ASN A 2 3.27 46.96 -8.73
C ASN A 2 2.16 45.92 -8.88
N ALA A 3 2.05 45.31 -10.06
CA ALA A 3 1.18 44.17 -10.27
C ALA A 3 1.74 43.01 -9.45
N THR A 4 1.14 42.75 -8.28
CA THR A 4 1.43 41.53 -7.52
C THR A 4 1.09 40.34 -8.41
N ALA A 5 2.03 39.40 -8.53
CA ALA A 5 1.77 38.18 -9.29
C ALA A 5 0.49 37.52 -8.74
N PRO A 6 -0.43 37.04 -9.59
CA PRO A 6 -1.68 36.46 -9.12
C PRO A 6 -1.42 35.34 -8.09
N ALA A 7 -2.36 35.07 -7.19
CA ALA A 7 -2.21 33.98 -6.24
C ALA A 7 -2.13 32.61 -6.96
N LEU A 8 -1.41 31.67 -6.37
CA LEU A 8 -1.47 30.26 -6.77
C LEU A 8 -2.36 29.53 -5.78
N ILE A 9 -3.47 29.00 -6.28
CA ILE A 9 -4.48 28.36 -5.43
C ILE A 9 -4.45 26.87 -5.75
N PRO A 10 -3.87 26.02 -4.89
CA PRO A 10 -3.93 24.58 -5.12
C PRO A 10 -5.38 24.08 -5.04
N PRO A 11 -5.72 22.95 -5.69
CA PRO A 11 -6.99 22.27 -5.46
C PRO A 11 -7.24 22.00 -3.98
N PHE A 12 -8.50 21.89 -3.57
CA PHE A 12 -8.84 21.52 -2.20
C PHE A 12 -8.22 20.15 -1.84
N ARG A 13 -7.74 20.00 -0.60
CA ARG A 13 -7.00 18.81 -0.13
C ARG A 13 -5.81 18.40 -1.01
N PHE A 14 -5.21 19.35 -1.73
CA PHE A 14 -3.98 19.09 -2.47
C PHE A 14 -2.87 18.59 -1.54
N SER A 15 -2.22 17.49 -1.92
CA SER A 15 -1.02 17.01 -1.24
C SER A 15 -0.14 16.18 -2.18
N THR A 16 1.15 16.10 -1.85
CA THR A 16 2.08 15.17 -2.48
C THR A 16 1.92 13.79 -1.83
N VAL A 17 1.62 12.77 -2.63
CA VAL A 17 1.54 11.37 -2.19
C VAL A 17 2.93 10.72 -2.25
N GLN A 18 3.62 10.93 -3.37
CA GLN A 18 5.00 10.51 -3.63
C GLN A 18 5.69 11.52 -4.57
N GLN A 19 6.99 11.36 -4.81
CA GLN A 19 7.70 12.22 -5.76
C GLN A 19 7.06 12.15 -7.16
N GLY A 20 6.51 13.28 -7.62
CA GLY A 20 5.81 13.40 -8.89
C GLY A 20 4.37 12.84 -8.89
N LEU A 21 3.85 12.38 -7.75
CA LEU A 21 2.47 11.90 -7.63
C LEU A 21 1.71 12.76 -6.62
N TYR A 22 0.67 13.42 -7.11
CA TYR A 22 -0.12 14.39 -6.35
C TYR A 22 -1.58 13.93 -6.25
N ARG A 23 -2.25 14.32 -5.17
CA ARG A 23 -3.68 14.10 -4.95
C ARG A 23 -4.41 15.40 -4.67
N GLY A 24 -5.73 15.41 -4.80
CA GLY A 24 -6.61 16.47 -4.29
C GLY A 24 -8.04 16.36 -4.81
N ALA A 25 -8.79 17.46 -4.73
CA ALA A 25 -10.15 17.59 -5.22
C ALA A 25 -10.24 17.90 -6.71
N TYR A 26 -11.46 17.91 -7.25
CA TYR A 26 -11.73 18.27 -8.63
C TYR A 26 -11.19 19.68 -8.94
N PRO A 27 -10.29 19.84 -9.92
CA PRO A 27 -9.75 21.15 -10.26
C PRO A 27 -10.80 22.12 -10.81
N THR A 28 -10.78 23.35 -10.33
CA THR A 28 -11.55 24.47 -10.89
C THR A 28 -10.63 25.45 -11.62
N LEU A 29 -11.21 26.40 -12.38
CA LEU A 29 -10.47 27.43 -13.12
C LEU A 29 -9.40 28.14 -12.26
N LYS A 30 -9.69 28.37 -10.97
CA LYS A 30 -8.77 29.03 -10.02
C LYS A 30 -7.49 28.21 -9.77
N ASN A 31 -7.56 26.90 -9.96
CA ASN A 31 -6.47 25.96 -9.68
C ASN A 31 -5.54 25.73 -10.86
N PHE A 32 -5.98 26.01 -12.09
CA PHE A 32 -5.24 25.68 -13.31
C PHE A 32 -3.85 26.32 -13.37
N ARG A 33 -3.71 27.56 -12.87
CA ARG A 33 -2.40 28.22 -12.81
C ARG A 33 -1.43 27.54 -11.84
N PHE A 34 -1.93 26.94 -10.76
CA PHE A 34 -1.13 26.12 -9.85
C PHE A 34 -0.76 24.79 -10.52
N LEU A 35 -1.73 24.08 -11.09
CA LEU A 35 -1.50 22.78 -11.74
C LEU A 35 -0.53 22.86 -12.93
N ARG A 36 -0.59 23.93 -13.72
CA ARG A 36 0.38 24.22 -14.80
C ARG A 36 1.83 24.19 -14.30
N ARG A 37 2.08 24.67 -13.08
CA ARG A 37 3.44 24.72 -12.50
C ARG A 37 3.95 23.35 -12.06
N LEU A 38 3.07 22.37 -11.88
CA LEU A 38 3.48 20.99 -11.56
C LEU A 38 4.03 20.27 -12.80
N GLY A 39 3.78 20.79 -14.02
CA GLY A 39 4.23 20.14 -15.26
C GLY A 39 3.67 18.73 -15.40
N LEU A 40 2.37 18.57 -15.09
CA LEU A 40 1.70 17.27 -15.13
C LEU A 40 1.77 16.68 -16.54
N LYS A 41 1.96 15.36 -16.63
CA LYS A 41 1.79 14.58 -17.85
C LYS A 41 0.45 13.87 -17.89
N THR A 42 -0.05 13.48 -16.72
CA THR A 42 -1.27 12.69 -16.60
C THR A 42 -2.17 13.25 -15.50
N LEU A 43 -3.48 13.23 -15.76
CA LEU A 43 -4.51 13.60 -14.80
C LEU A 43 -5.56 12.48 -14.73
N VAL A 44 -5.78 11.94 -13.55
CA VAL A 44 -6.72 10.83 -13.30
C VAL A 44 -7.92 11.36 -12.52
N SER A 45 -9.08 11.31 -13.15
CA SER A 45 -10.37 11.69 -12.56
C SER A 45 -11.16 10.45 -12.18
N VAL A 46 -11.46 10.27 -10.89
CA VAL A 46 -12.25 9.16 -10.36
C VAL A 46 -13.59 9.71 -9.84
N ILE A 47 -14.56 9.85 -10.74
CA ILE A 47 -15.79 10.64 -10.55
C ILE A 47 -16.97 10.05 -11.35
N PRO A 48 -18.23 10.33 -10.97
CA PRO A 48 -19.40 9.71 -11.61
C PRO A 48 -19.65 10.26 -13.01
N GLU A 49 -19.45 11.56 -13.20
CA GLU A 49 -19.65 12.23 -14.47
C GLU A 49 -18.32 12.47 -15.17
N PRO A 50 -18.27 12.44 -16.52
CA PRO A 50 -17.10 12.84 -17.25
C PRO A 50 -16.64 14.26 -16.88
N PRO A 51 -15.33 14.54 -16.94
CA PRO A 51 -14.79 15.87 -16.73
C PRO A 51 -15.45 16.96 -17.59
N THR A 52 -15.58 18.15 -17.02
CA THR A 52 -16.10 19.34 -17.70
C THR A 52 -15.20 19.79 -18.85
N SER A 53 -15.77 20.52 -19.81
CA SER A 53 -15.02 21.12 -20.93
C SER A 53 -13.85 21.97 -20.44
N ASP A 54 -14.03 22.75 -19.38
CA ASP A 54 -12.95 23.57 -18.81
C ASP A 54 -11.71 22.74 -18.43
N LEU A 55 -11.91 21.57 -17.81
CA LEU A 55 -10.81 20.69 -17.41
C LEU A 55 -10.22 19.97 -18.62
N ALA A 56 -11.06 19.54 -19.57
CA ALA A 56 -10.61 18.93 -20.81
C ALA A 56 -9.78 19.89 -21.66
N ASP A 57 -10.23 21.14 -21.82
CA ASP A 57 -9.54 22.21 -22.55
C ASP A 57 -8.22 22.56 -21.87
N PHE A 58 -8.20 22.63 -20.54
CA PHE A 58 -6.95 22.80 -19.79
C PHE A 58 -5.97 21.66 -20.06
N CYS A 59 -6.42 20.41 -19.98
CA CYS A 59 -5.57 19.25 -20.25
C CYS A 59 -5.03 19.26 -21.68
N ALA A 60 -5.87 19.56 -22.67
CA ALA A 60 -5.47 19.65 -24.08
C ALA A 60 -4.40 20.74 -24.30
N ASN A 61 -4.59 21.93 -23.73
CA ASN A 61 -3.66 23.04 -23.85
C ASN A 61 -2.30 22.77 -23.19
N GLU A 62 -2.30 22.10 -22.03
CA GLU A 62 -1.09 21.73 -21.31
C GLU A 62 -0.48 20.38 -21.76
N LYS A 63 -1.10 19.70 -22.73
CA LYS A 63 -0.71 18.37 -23.24
C LYS A 63 -0.69 17.30 -22.14
N ILE A 64 -1.68 17.35 -21.25
CA ILE A 64 -1.91 16.39 -20.17
C ILE A 64 -2.82 15.28 -20.69
N THR A 65 -2.39 14.03 -20.52
CA THR A 65 -3.23 12.86 -20.77
C THR A 65 -4.30 12.77 -19.68
N GLN A 66 -5.56 12.94 -20.06
CA GLN A 66 -6.69 12.85 -19.14
C GLN A 66 -7.28 11.43 -19.16
N LEU A 67 -7.40 10.82 -17.98
CA LEU A 67 -7.99 9.50 -17.78
C LEU A 67 -9.17 9.61 -16.83
N HIS A 68 -10.32 9.08 -17.23
CA HIS A 68 -11.55 9.09 -16.43
C HIS A 68 -11.93 7.67 -16.04
N PHE A 69 -12.18 7.47 -14.75
CA PHE A 69 -12.70 6.25 -14.16
C PHE A 69 -14.02 6.59 -13.47
N TYR A 70 -15.07 5.82 -13.79
CA TYR A 70 -16.35 5.95 -13.12
C TYR A 70 -16.24 5.48 -11.66
N ALA A 71 -16.70 6.31 -10.75
CA ALA A 71 -16.99 5.93 -9.37
C ALA A 71 -18.17 6.77 -8.88
N GLU A 72 -19.12 6.14 -8.21
CA GLU A 72 -20.24 6.86 -7.62
C GLU A 72 -19.76 7.84 -6.55
N LYS A 73 -20.60 8.85 -6.28
CA LYS A 73 -20.35 9.75 -5.15
C LYS A 73 -20.29 8.92 -3.88
N PHE A 74 -19.26 9.14 -3.08
CA PHE A 74 -19.15 8.50 -1.79
C PHE A 74 -20.42 8.77 -0.95
N THR A 75 -21.03 7.69 -0.49
CA THR A 75 -22.03 7.67 0.58
C THR A 75 -21.38 7.02 1.79
N SER A 76 -21.84 7.35 3.00
CA SER A 76 -21.28 6.79 4.24
C SER A 76 -21.35 5.25 4.31
N ASP A 77 -22.18 4.63 3.46
CA ASP A 77 -22.62 3.25 3.62
C ASP A 77 -21.99 2.31 2.58
N ASN A 78 -21.11 2.80 1.69
CA ASN A 78 -20.40 1.91 0.76
C ASN A 78 -19.13 2.54 0.14
N VAL A 79 -18.16 1.68 -0.16
CA VAL A 79 -17.01 2.02 -1.02
C VAL A 79 -17.44 1.98 -2.49
N THR A 80 -17.29 3.10 -3.19
CA THR A 80 -17.81 3.25 -4.57
C THR A 80 -16.81 2.91 -5.68
N VAL A 81 -15.56 2.63 -5.31
CA VAL A 81 -14.50 2.21 -6.25
C VAL A 81 -14.42 0.69 -6.22
N SER A 82 -14.60 0.04 -7.37
CA SER A 82 -14.42 -1.41 -7.43
C SER A 82 -12.94 -1.80 -7.28
N PRO A 83 -12.63 -2.99 -6.75
CA PRO A 83 -11.24 -3.47 -6.65
C PRO A 83 -10.50 -3.44 -7.99
N ALA A 84 -11.14 -3.89 -9.07
CA ALA A 84 -10.55 -3.89 -10.41
C ALA A 84 -10.21 -2.47 -10.90
N THR A 85 -11.09 -1.49 -10.67
CA THR A 85 -10.82 -0.08 -11.00
C THR A 85 -9.66 0.47 -10.18
N ALA A 86 -9.60 0.17 -8.88
CA ALA A 86 -8.49 0.61 -8.04
C ALA A 86 -7.15 -0.02 -8.48
N ALA A 87 -7.14 -1.30 -8.86
CA ALA A 87 -5.96 -1.97 -9.43
C ALA A 87 -5.46 -1.25 -10.68
N GLN A 88 -6.34 -1.05 -11.68
CA GLN A 88 -6.01 -0.36 -12.93
C GLN A 88 -5.45 1.05 -12.70
N ILE A 89 -6.05 1.80 -11.77
CA ILE A 89 -5.54 3.13 -11.43
C ILE A 89 -4.16 3.03 -10.80
N VAL A 90 -3.95 2.15 -9.82
CA VAL A 90 -2.65 2.00 -9.15
C VAL A 90 -1.55 1.61 -10.14
N GLU A 91 -1.84 0.74 -11.11
CA GLU A 91 -0.90 0.41 -12.21
C GLU A 91 -0.46 1.67 -12.98
N ILE A 92 -1.38 2.59 -13.26
CA ILE A 92 -1.07 3.88 -13.91
C ILE A 92 -0.21 4.76 -12.99
N LEU A 93 -0.51 4.80 -11.69
CA LEU A 93 0.22 5.63 -10.71
C LEU A 93 1.69 5.20 -10.55
N VAL A 94 1.98 3.92 -10.75
CA VAL A 94 3.33 3.34 -10.59
C VAL A 94 4.11 3.21 -11.89
N GLN A 95 3.73 3.93 -12.95
CA GLN A 95 4.48 3.99 -14.21
C GLN A 95 5.17 5.35 -14.38
N LYS A 96 6.51 5.37 -14.47
CA LYS A 96 7.30 6.63 -14.60
C LYS A 96 6.86 7.47 -15.79
N LYS A 97 6.42 6.85 -16.89
CA LYS A 97 5.97 7.60 -18.08
C LYS A 97 4.79 8.54 -17.81
N ASN A 98 3.96 8.20 -16.81
CA ASN A 98 2.79 8.99 -16.42
C ASN A 98 3.12 10.11 -15.42
N LEU A 99 4.31 10.12 -14.82
CA LEU A 99 4.71 11.12 -13.83
C LEU A 99 5.35 12.36 -14.49
N PRO A 100 5.07 13.59 -14.00
CA PRO A 100 4.23 13.90 -12.84
C PRO A 100 2.72 13.73 -13.08
N LEU A 101 2.00 13.19 -12.09
CA LEU A 101 0.58 12.83 -12.20
C LEU A 101 -0.25 13.46 -11.07
N TYR A 102 -1.47 13.87 -11.38
CA TYR A 102 -2.46 14.32 -10.40
C TYR A 102 -3.70 13.40 -10.41
N ILE A 103 -4.03 12.80 -9.27
CA ILE A 103 -5.27 12.01 -9.07
C ILE A 103 -6.27 12.79 -8.23
N HIS A 104 -7.55 12.75 -8.61
CA HIS A 104 -8.61 13.37 -7.84
C HIS A 104 -9.95 12.65 -7.97
N CYS A 105 -10.82 12.88 -6.99
CA CYS A 105 -12.26 12.67 -7.09
C CYS A 105 -12.95 14.04 -7.06
N LEU A 106 -14.19 14.13 -6.56
CA LEU A 106 -14.91 15.39 -6.44
C LEU A 106 -14.29 16.31 -5.38
N ASP A 107 -14.04 15.79 -4.17
CA ASP A 107 -13.57 16.57 -3.02
C ASP A 107 -12.18 16.15 -2.50
N GLY A 108 -11.56 15.17 -3.14
CA GLY A 108 -10.24 14.64 -2.80
C GLY A 108 -10.18 13.83 -1.50
N SER A 109 -11.34 13.37 -0.99
CA SER A 109 -11.47 12.61 0.26
C SER A 109 -11.45 11.10 0.03
N ASN A 110 -12.59 10.42 0.25
CA ASN A 110 -12.73 8.98 0.40
C ASN A 110 -12.36 8.25 -0.90
N VAL A 111 -12.98 8.58 -2.04
CA VAL A 111 -12.70 7.91 -3.33
C VAL A 111 -11.21 7.96 -3.71
N THR A 112 -10.57 9.13 -3.66
CA THR A 112 -9.12 9.25 -3.88
C THR A 112 -8.33 8.54 -2.79
N GLY A 113 -8.79 8.63 -1.54
CA GLY A 113 -8.19 7.98 -0.39
C GLY A 113 -8.15 6.45 -0.51
N ILE A 114 -9.23 5.81 -0.98
CA ILE A 114 -9.30 4.36 -1.22
C ILE A 114 -8.19 3.93 -2.20
N VAL A 115 -8.05 4.62 -3.33
CA VAL A 115 -6.99 4.33 -4.31
C VAL A 115 -5.60 4.52 -3.68
N VAL A 116 -5.39 5.60 -2.93
CA VAL A 116 -4.13 5.84 -2.22
C VAL A 116 -3.85 4.77 -1.17
N MET A 117 -4.87 4.26 -0.46
CA MET A 117 -4.69 3.14 0.48
C MET A 117 -4.22 1.87 -0.22
N ILE A 118 -4.74 1.56 -1.41
CA ILE A 118 -4.25 0.41 -2.19
C ILE A 118 -2.81 0.65 -2.66
N LEU A 119 -2.45 1.87 -3.06
CA LEU A 119 -1.06 2.22 -3.33
C LEU A 119 -0.16 2.03 -2.09
N ARG A 120 -0.61 2.42 -0.90
CA ARG A 120 0.16 2.20 0.35
C ARG A 120 0.29 0.72 0.70
N LYS A 121 -0.78 -0.07 0.47
CA LYS A 121 -0.75 -1.53 0.59
C LYS A 121 0.32 -2.12 -0.35
N LEU A 122 0.37 -1.70 -1.62
CA LEU A 122 1.39 -2.10 -2.59
C LEU A 122 2.81 -1.68 -2.17
N GLN A 123 2.96 -0.53 -1.52
CA GLN A 123 4.22 -0.06 -0.95
C GLN A 123 4.62 -0.81 0.35
N ASN A 124 3.86 -1.84 0.74
CA ASN A 124 4.04 -2.61 1.96
C ASN A 124 4.00 -1.75 3.25
N TRP A 125 3.15 -0.71 3.26
CA TRP A 125 2.87 0.03 4.47
C TRP A 125 2.03 -0.81 5.43
N THR A 126 2.18 -0.56 6.73
CA THR A 126 1.29 -1.18 7.72
C THR A 126 -0.14 -0.66 7.56
N LYS A 127 -1.13 -1.48 7.93
CA LYS A 127 -2.54 -1.06 7.93
C LYS A 127 -2.72 0.21 8.77
N LEU A 128 -2.07 0.30 9.94
CA LEU A 128 -2.13 1.46 10.82
C LEU A 128 -1.64 2.75 10.14
N ALA A 129 -0.47 2.72 9.48
CA ALA A 129 0.06 3.90 8.79
C ALA A 129 -0.82 4.31 7.60
N THR A 130 -1.33 3.32 6.86
CA THR A 130 -2.22 3.53 5.72
C THR A 130 -3.53 4.20 6.14
N VAL A 131 -4.19 3.69 7.18
CA VAL A 131 -5.42 4.25 7.73
C VAL A 131 -5.17 5.63 8.31
N SER A 132 -4.05 5.84 9.03
CA SER A 132 -3.70 7.15 9.57
C SER A 132 -3.56 8.21 8.48
N GLU A 133 -2.95 7.87 7.33
CA GLU A 133 -2.90 8.78 6.18
C GLU A 133 -4.29 9.04 5.61
N PHE A 134 -5.10 8.00 5.43
CA PHE A 134 -6.46 8.12 4.93
C PHE A 134 -7.30 9.12 5.76
N CYS A 135 -7.30 8.95 7.08
CA CYS A 135 -8.06 9.78 8.02
C CYS A 135 -7.62 11.26 8.02
N ARG A 136 -6.39 11.59 7.58
CA ARG A 136 -5.97 13.00 7.44
C ARG A 136 -6.75 13.73 6.35
N PHE A 137 -7.30 13.00 5.37
CA PHE A 137 -8.01 13.58 4.24
C PHE A 137 -9.54 13.43 4.35
N THR A 138 -10.04 12.54 5.21
CA THR A 138 -11.49 12.43 5.47
C THR A 138 -12.01 13.59 6.33
N ARG A 139 -13.32 13.83 6.28
CA ARG A 139 -13.95 14.96 6.98
C ARG A 139 -14.11 14.69 8.48
N ASP A 140 -14.42 13.45 8.80
CA ASP A 140 -14.66 12.89 10.12
C ASP A 140 -13.36 12.42 10.81
N HIS A 141 -12.24 12.41 10.09
CA HIS A 141 -10.95 11.89 10.56
C HIS A 141 -11.02 10.43 11.04
N GLY A 142 -12.01 9.69 10.56
CA GLY A 142 -12.24 8.29 10.83
C GLY A 142 -12.03 7.43 9.59
N ILE A 143 -12.19 6.13 9.81
CA ILE A 143 -12.32 5.11 8.78
C ILE A 143 -13.58 4.32 9.08
N GLU A 144 -14.44 4.17 8.08
CA GLU A 144 -15.64 3.38 8.22
C GLU A 144 -15.32 1.89 8.11
N LYS A 145 -16.24 1.05 8.61
CA LYS A 145 -16.09 -0.41 8.60
C LYS A 145 -15.80 -0.92 7.18
N ASP A 146 -16.59 -0.47 6.21
CA ASP A 146 -16.49 -0.94 4.82
C ASP A 146 -15.18 -0.53 4.15
N GLU A 147 -14.64 0.64 4.49
CA GLU A 147 -13.34 1.11 4.00
C GLU A 147 -12.18 0.27 4.56
N SER A 148 -12.27 -0.08 5.85
CA SER A 148 -11.31 -0.94 6.54
C SER A 148 -11.35 -2.38 6.03
N GLU A 149 -12.55 -2.89 5.73
CA GLU A 149 -12.77 -4.21 5.13
C GLU A 149 -12.31 -4.24 3.68
N TYR A 150 -12.60 -3.21 2.89
CA TYR A 150 -12.11 -3.06 1.51
C TYR A 150 -10.58 -3.17 1.44
N LEU A 151 -9.86 -2.44 2.30
CA LEU A 151 -8.40 -2.51 2.36
C LEU A 151 -7.88 -3.91 2.76
N ALA A 152 -8.57 -4.58 3.69
CA ALA A 152 -8.19 -5.90 4.15
C ALA A 152 -8.42 -6.98 3.08
N ALA A 153 -9.58 -6.96 2.42
CA ALA A 153 -10.02 -7.94 1.44
C ALA A 153 -9.44 -7.73 0.03
N PHE A 154 -8.86 -6.56 -0.26
CA PHE A 154 -8.27 -6.27 -1.57
C PHE A 154 -7.23 -7.32 -1.96
N SER A 155 -7.50 -8.02 -3.07
CA SER A 155 -6.72 -9.16 -3.56
C SER A 155 -6.53 -9.16 -5.08
N GLU A 156 -6.93 -8.09 -5.76
CA GLU A 156 -6.72 -7.95 -7.21
C GLU A 156 -5.23 -7.95 -7.55
N GLU A 157 -4.93 -8.49 -8.72
CA GLU A 157 -3.60 -8.46 -9.31
C GLU A 157 -3.23 -7.04 -9.75
N ILE A 158 -2.00 -6.63 -9.45
CA ILE A 158 -1.42 -5.36 -9.91
C ILE A 158 -0.20 -5.67 -10.78
N VAL A 159 -0.24 -5.21 -12.03
CA VAL A 159 0.89 -5.31 -12.95
C VAL A 159 1.86 -4.15 -12.72
N VAL A 160 3.09 -4.47 -12.36
CA VAL A 160 4.19 -3.50 -12.20
C VAL A 160 5.23 -3.75 -13.28
N THR A 161 5.35 -2.81 -14.23
CA THR A 161 6.29 -2.92 -15.35
C THR A 161 7.68 -2.36 -15.01
N ALA A 162 8.66 -2.60 -15.87
CA ALA A 162 10.05 -2.16 -15.71
C ALA A 162 10.23 -0.65 -15.50
N ASP A 163 9.27 0.17 -15.93
CA ASP A 163 9.30 1.63 -15.78
C ASP A 163 8.83 2.12 -14.40
N ALA A 164 8.79 1.26 -13.38
CA ALA A 164 8.38 1.63 -12.02
C ALA A 164 9.25 2.76 -11.41
N PRO A 165 8.65 3.70 -10.64
CA PRO A 165 9.37 4.79 -9.99
C PRO A 165 10.29 4.31 -8.86
N GLN A 166 11.39 5.02 -8.61
CA GLN A 166 12.36 4.65 -7.57
C GLN A 166 11.76 4.65 -6.15
N TRP A 167 10.73 5.46 -5.90
CA TRP A 167 10.05 5.45 -4.61
C TRP A 167 9.23 4.18 -4.38
N LEU A 168 8.91 3.39 -5.42
CA LEU A 168 8.28 2.10 -5.24
C LEU A 168 9.35 1.11 -4.77
N TRP A 169 9.20 0.64 -3.53
CA TRP A 169 10.13 -0.31 -2.88
C TRP A 169 11.60 0.16 -2.88
N ASN A 170 11.84 1.47 -2.84
CA ASN A 170 13.17 2.06 -2.97
C ASN A 170 13.93 1.65 -4.25
N GLY A 171 13.19 1.25 -5.29
CA GLY A 171 13.69 0.76 -6.58
C GLY A 171 14.12 -0.71 -6.57
N VAL A 172 13.92 -1.41 -5.46
CA VAL A 172 14.17 -2.86 -5.35
C VAL A 172 12.90 -3.60 -5.75
N ARG A 173 12.96 -4.40 -6.82
CA ARG A 173 11.81 -5.22 -7.24
C ARG A 173 11.58 -6.34 -6.24
N VAL A 174 10.34 -6.52 -5.80
CA VAL A 174 9.96 -7.58 -4.85
C VAL A 174 9.51 -8.80 -5.62
N THR A 175 10.01 -10.00 -5.29
CA THR A 175 9.57 -11.24 -5.96
C THR A 175 8.23 -11.75 -5.45
N LYS A 176 7.90 -11.42 -4.19
CA LYS A 176 6.64 -11.76 -3.55
C LYS A 176 6.18 -10.60 -2.67
N HIS A 177 4.92 -10.20 -2.83
CA HIS A 177 4.29 -9.23 -1.93
C HIS A 177 3.55 -9.97 -0.81
N PRO A 178 3.64 -9.54 0.46
CA PRO A 178 3.09 -10.32 1.58
C PRO A 178 1.56 -10.34 1.61
N THR A 179 0.89 -9.35 1.02
CA THR A 179 -0.56 -9.15 1.15
C THR A 179 -1.29 -8.87 -0.17
N MET A 180 -0.61 -8.98 -1.32
CA MET A 180 -1.18 -8.67 -2.64
C MET A 180 -0.59 -9.58 -3.71
N ILE A 181 -1.31 -9.71 -4.82
CA ILE A 181 -0.82 -10.36 -6.03
C ILE A 181 -0.16 -9.26 -6.89
N VAL A 182 1.11 -9.46 -7.23
CA VAL A 182 1.89 -8.49 -8.01
C VAL A 182 2.52 -9.20 -9.18
N HIS A 183 2.12 -8.82 -10.39
CA HIS A 183 2.65 -9.37 -11.64
C HIS A 183 3.74 -8.47 -12.19
N GLN A 184 4.86 -9.06 -12.60
CA GLN A 184 6.03 -8.32 -13.10
C GLN A 184 6.53 -8.99 -14.38
N PRO A 185 5.89 -8.70 -15.54
CA PRO A 185 6.16 -9.39 -16.80
C PRO A 185 7.63 -9.35 -17.23
N ASP A 186 8.31 -8.24 -16.95
CA ASP A 186 9.71 -8.05 -17.31
C ASP A 186 10.67 -8.93 -16.49
N LEU A 187 10.30 -9.25 -15.24
CA LEU A 187 11.10 -10.11 -14.38
C LEU A 187 10.91 -11.59 -14.74
N GLU A 188 9.68 -11.99 -15.08
CA GLU A 188 9.36 -13.35 -15.53
C GLU A 188 10.09 -13.70 -16.84
N LEU A 189 10.10 -12.75 -17.79
CA LEU A 189 10.82 -12.92 -19.04
C LEU A 189 12.34 -13.07 -18.81
N ALA A 190 12.90 -12.30 -17.88
CA ALA A 190 14.31 -12.43 -17.51
C ALA A 190 14.62 -13.81 -16.91
N THR A 191 13.76 -14.33 -16.01
CA THR A 191 13.93 -15.67 -15.45
C THR A 191 13.80 -16.79 -16.49
N ALA A 192 12.84 -16.70 -17.41
CA ALA A 192 12.68 -17.65 -18.50
C ALA A 192 13.93 -17.68 -19.40
N ASN A 193 14.42 -16.51 -19.80
CA ASN A 193 15.64 -16.40 -20.61
C ASN A 193 16.88 -16.97 -19.91
N THR A 194 17.00 -16.83 -18.58
CA THR A 194 18.14 -17.43 -17.84
C THR A 194 18.07 -18.95 -17.78
N LEU A 195 16.87 -19.53 -17.69
CA LEU A 195 16.67 -20.97 -17.69
C LEU A 195 16.95 -21.57 -19.07
N ASP A 196 16.54 -20.89 -20.13
CA ASP A 196 16.84 -21.29 -21.51
C ASP A 196 18.34 -21.19 -21.83
N ALA A 197 19.02 -20.14 -21.34
CA ALA A 197 20.48 -19.98 -21.50
C ALA A 197 21.30 -21.00 -20.68
N ALA A 198 20.74 -21.55 -19.60
CA ALA A 198 21.35 -22.63 -18.81
C ALA A 198 21.15 -24.02 -19.45
N GLY A 199 20.34 -24.13 -20.51
CA GLY A 199 20.05 -25.36 -21.23
C GLY A 199 21.09 -25.71 -22.29
N ASN A 200 22.32 -26.08 -21.87
CA ASN A 200 23.11 -27.24 -22.35
C ASN A 200 24.56 -27.20 -21.82
N PRO A 201 24.89 -27.93 -20.74
CA PRO A 201 26.25 -28.36 -20.48
C PRO A 201 26.33 -29.88 -20.57
N ASN A 202 26.47 -30.39 -21.80
CA ASN A 202 27.07 -31.71 -22.00
C ASN A 202 28.59 -31.57 -21.81
N ASN A 203 29.04 -31.43 -20.55
CA ASN A 203 30.38 -31.80 -20.12
C ASN A 203 30.47 -31.81 -18.58
N GLY A 204 30.99 -32.91 -18.05
CA GLY A 204 30.92 -33.27 -16.64
C GLY A 204 31.56 -32.27 -15.68
N ALA A 205 30.81 -31.95 -14.63
CA ALA A 205 31.29 -31.38 -13.38
C ALA A 205 30.44 -31.93 -12.22
N PRO A 206 31.01 -32.09 -11.01
CA PRO A 206 30.46 -32.96 -9.98
C PRO A 206 29.19 -32.40 -9.34
N ASN A 207 28.30 -33.32 -9.02
CA ASN A 207 26.97 -33.13 -8.46
C ASN A 207 27.04 -32.48 -7.06
N LEU A 208 26.90 -31.16 -6.96
CA LEU A 208 26.57 -30.51 -5.69
C LEU A 208 25.05 -30.56 -5.52
N LYS A 209 24.62 -31.48 -4.65
CA LYS A 209 23.24 -31.66 -4.23
C LYS A 209 22.82 -30.45 -3.39
N TRP A 210 22.12 -29.51 -4.00
CA TRP A 210 21.42 -28.45 -3.27
C TRP A 210 20.21 -29.08 -2.58
N GLU A 211 20.27 -29.25 -1.26
CA GLU A 211 19.09 -29.63 -0.49
C GLU A 211 18.09 -28.48 -0.55
N THR A 212 16.90 -28.78 -1.06
CA THR A 212 15.83 -27.80 -1.24
C THR A 212 15.32 -27.33 0.13
N GLU A 213 14.87 -26.08 0.23
CA GLU A 213 14.36 -25.54 1.51
C GLU A 213 13.19 -26.35 2.10
N VAL A 214 12.50 -27.12 1.26
CA VAL A 214 11.48 -28.09 1.66
C VAL A 214 12.09 -29.22 2.51
N GLU A 215 13.22 -29.79 2.08
CA GLU A 215 13.91 -30.86 2.83
C GLU A 215 14.46 -30.35 4.16
N LYS A 216 14.94 -29.10 4.22
CA LYS A 216 15.35 -28.46 5.48
C LYS A 216 14.17 -28.24 6.42
N THR A 217 13.03 -27.82 5.90
CA THR A 217 11.82 -27.57 6.70
C THR A 217 11.25 -28.90 7.23
N GLU A 218 11.22 -29.95 6.41
CA GLU A 218 10.80 -31.30 6.83
C GLU A 218 11.75 -31.92 7.87
N ALA A 219 13.06 -31.70 7.74
CA ALA A 219 14.05 -32.16 8.72
C ALA A 219 13.88 -31.47 10.08
N ILE A 220 13.61 -30.16 10.09
CA ILE A 220 13.33 -29.39 11.32
C ILE A 220 12.04 -29.88 11.97
N LEU A 221 10.98 -30.10 11.19
CA LEU A 221 9.70 -30.62 11.69
C LEU A 221 9.86 -32.02 12.30
N ARG A 222 10.62 -32.91 11.65
CA ARG A 222 10.94 -34.24 12.20
C ARG A 222 11.72 -34.17 13.52
N GLN A 223 12.73 -33.30 13.60
CA GLN A 223 13.48 -33.10 14.84
C GLN A 223 12.60 -32.60 15.98
N PHE A 224 11.65 -31.70 15.69
CA PHE A 224 10.72 -31.20 16.70
C PHE A 224 9.75 -32.29 17.19
N GLU A 225 9.26 -33.12 16.28
CA GLU A 225 8.34 -34.22 16.59
C GLU A 225 9.03 -35.34 17.39
N GLU A 226 10.29 -35.62 17.10
CA GLU A 226 11.13 -36.57 17.85
C GLU A 226 11.50 -36.05 19.25
N ALA A 227 11.82 -34.75 19.38
CA ALA A 227 12.03 -34.09 20.66
C ALA A 227 10.75 -33.97 21.51
N SER A 228 9.57 -33.96 20.88
CA SER A 228 8.28 -33.99 21.59
C SER A 228 7.95 -35.39 22.10
N ARG A 229 8.28 -36.45 21.33
CA ARG A 229 8.12 -37.85 21.79
C ARG A 229 9.02 -38.18 22.97
N ASN A 230 10.26 -37.68 23.01
CA ASN A 230 11.15 -37.88 24.15
C ASN A 230 10.69 -37.14 25.42
N ARG A 231 9.98 -36.01 25.30
CA ARG A 231 9.46 -35.27 26.47
C ARG A 231 8.21 -35.90 27.08
N ILE A 232 7.43 -36.64 26.32
CA ILE A 232 6.22 -37.34 26.86
C ILE A 232 6.63 -38.55 27.71
N GLY A 233 7.86 -39.05 27.59
CA GLY A 233 8.39 -40.14 28.42
C GLY A 233 8.83 -39.73 29.83
N GLU A 234 9.03 -38.43 30.11
CA GLU A 234 9.52 -37.93 31.41
C GLU A 234 8.47 -37.21 32.28
N VAL A 235 7.25 -36.95 31.76
CA VAL A 235 6.24 -36.10 32.45
C VAL A 235 5.15 -36.90 33.19
N VAL A 236 5.36 -38.20 33.45
CA VAL A 236 4.35 -39.02 34.17
C VAL A 236 4.48 -38.94 35.70
N GLU A 237 5.43 -38.19 36.28
CA GLU A 237 5.61 -38.15 37.76
C GLU A 237 5.63 -36.76 38.43
N GLY A 238 5.17 -35.68 37.78
CA GLY A 238 5.35 -34.32 38.35
C GLY A 238 4.22 -33.32 38.18
N SER A 239 2.97 -33.73 37.97
CA SER A 239 1.88 -32.81 37.61
C SER A 239 1.12 -32.17 38.79
N GLU A 240 1.36 -32.54 40.05
CA GLU A 240 0.56 -32.02 41.18
C GLU A 240 1.23 -30.90 42.01
N GLU A 241 2.52 -30.61 41.83
CA GLU A 241 3.23 -29.61 42.66
C GLU A 241 3.42 -28.23 42.00
N VAL A 242 3.08 -28.05 40.72
CA VAL A 242 3.38 -26.79 40.00
C VAL A 242 2.24 -25.77 40.05
N GLU A 243 0.97 -26.21 40.21
CA GLU A 243 -0.17 -25.29 40.27
C GLU A 243 -0.23 -24.45 41.55
N THR A 244 0.25 -24.99 42.68
CA THR A 244 0.23 -24.28 43.98
C THR A 244 1.29 -23.17 44.09
N ILE A 245 2.38 -23.25 43.35
CA ILE A 245 3.49 -22.27 43.44
C ILE A 245 3.15 -20.97 42.67
N ILE A 246 2.32 -21.05 41.63
CA ILE A 246 1.97 -19.89 40.79
C ILE A 246 0.91 -19.01 41.46
N GLU A 247 -0.03 -19.60 42.22
CA GLU A 247 -1.05 -18.84 42.93
C GLU A 247 -0.48 -18.02 44.10
N ASP A 248 0.48 -18.56 44.85
CA ASP A 248 1.13 -17.84 45.96
C ASP A 248 2.04 -16.69 45.45
N ALA A 249 2.68 -16.83 44.28
CA ALA A 249 3.55 -15.80 43.72
C ALA A 249 2.78 -14.57 43.18
N LEU A 250 1.48 -14.69 42.89
CA LEU A 250 0.65 -13.62 42.35
C LEU A 250 0.01 -12.72 43.41
N GLN A 251 0.00 -13.13 44.69
CA GLN A 251 -0.59 -12.33 45.77
C GLN A 251 0.34 -11.25 46.34
N ASP A 252 1.67 -11.37 46.14
CA ASP A 252 2.67 -10.50 46.77
C ASP A 252 3.29 -9.44 45.83
N LEU A 253 2.66 -9.12 44.71
CA LEU A 253 3.12 -8.04 43.82
C LEU A 253 2.49 -6.69 44.20
N PRO A 254 3.24 -5.74 44.82
CA PRO A 254 2.73 -4.41 45.09
C PRO A 254 2.64 -3.61 43.78
N LEU A 255 1.41 -3.34 43.31
CA LEU A 255 1.16 -2.40 42.21
C LEU A 255 1.40 -0.97 42.69
N THR A 256 2.62 -0.46 42.52
CA THR A 256 2.90 0.97 42.70
C THR A 256 2.38 1.74 41.49
N ARG A 257 1.22 2.42 41.64
CA ARG A 257 0.77 3.41 40.66
C ARG A 257 1.73 4.61 40.72
N SER A 258 2.52 4.80 39.67
CA SER A 258 3.28 6.04 39.48
C SER A 258 2.32 7.20 39.22
N LEU A 259 2.39 8.23 40.07
CA LEU A 259 1.62 9.48 39.96
C LEU A 259 2.13 10.41 38.84
N GLU A 260 3.25 10.10 38.18
CA GLU A 260 3.83 10.94 37.12
C GLU A 260 3.14 10.78 35.75
N ALA A 261 2.26 9.79 35.58
CA ALA A 261 1.54 9.58 34.32
C ALA A 261 0.31 10.48 34.14
N LEU A 262 -0.03 11.33 35.11
CA LEU A 262 -1.19 12.25 35.03
C LEU A 262 -0.85 13.67 34.56
N ASP A 263 0.42 14.05 34.43
CA ASP A 263 0.81 15.46 34.20
C ASP A 263 1.26 15.78 32.76
N LEU A 264 0.96 14.90 31.79
CA LEU A 264 1.17 15.16 30.36
C LEU A 264 -0.13 15.47 29.59
N ALA A 265 -1.23 15.68 30.33
CA ALA A 265 -2.45 16.28 29.83
C ALA A 265 -2.74 17.58 30.62
N GLY A 266 -1.82 18.54 30.52
CA GLY A 266 -1.96 19.87 31.11
C GLY A 266 -2.13 20.94 30.04
N VAL A 267 -3.38 21.45 29.94
CA VAL A 267 -3.85 22.69 29.26
C VAL A 267 -4.01 22.65 27.74
#